data_AF-A0A957G238-F1
#
_entry.id   AF-A0A957G238-F1
#
_cell.length_a   1.000
_cell.length_b   1.000
_cell.length_c   1.000
_cell.angle_alpha   90.00
_cell.angle_beta   90.00
_cell.angle_gamma   90.00
#
_symmetry.space_group_name_H-M   'P 1'
#
loop_
_entity.id
_entity.type
_entity.pdbx_description
1 polymer ?
#
loop_
_entity_poly.entity_id
_entity_poly.type
_entity_poly.pdbx_seq_one_letter_code
_entity_poly.pdbx_strand_id
1 'polypeptide(L)'
;MSNFTVRDVRAADVPLIDAAIKSMGWQRPEGHFGTVFAQAERGEIRFLIVTTAAGDYAGHGKLVWSPGHPYFQTHGIPEIQDLVALSAYRRQGVASLLVENLEALAAERGDQIGIGFALYGDYGPAQRMYVRRGYVPVGISVSYQDRLVQPGETVPVDDDLVFVLVKSLRPSADEIARDWLWLNLLDGAVRLQYPGRTPAGHPVDLTCRERGGASQFHLISRGSQEIYFELSFYPPGPLATAWAGFQGANGQNGAVKFGPIEPGTVAGLPAELCQATFPDKERLIHYFDLMGYTGRLIFNPRSDLNRLLLSTLTFAPELRPTES
;
A
#
# COMPACT_ATOMS: atom_id res chain seq x y z
N MET A 1 -15.22 -18.53 11.11
CA MET A 1 -15.23 -17.33 11.97
C MET A 1 -13.96 -17.37 12.80
N SER A 2 -13.23 -16.26 12.91
CA SER A 2 -12.03 -16.20 13.75
C SER A 2 -12.41 -16.47 15.22
N ASN A 3 -11.75 -17.42 15.88
CA ASN A 3 -11.94 -17.70 17.32
C ASN A 3 -11.36 -16.59 18.23
N PHE A 4 -10.76 -15.55 17.63
CA PHE A 4 -10.07 -14.48 18.30
C PHE A 4 -10.57 -13.11 17.86
N THR A 5 -10.60 -12.16 18.79
CA THR A 5 -10.92 -10.75 18.55
C THR A 5 -9.75 -9.88 19.02
N VAL A 6 -9.33 -8.94 18.18
CA VAL A 6 -8.33 -7.93 18.52
C VAL A 6 -9.03 -6.63 18.88
N ARG A 7 -8.59 -5.98 19.96
CA ARG A 7 -9.12 -4.68 20.40
C ARG A 7 -8.08 -3.91 21.20
N ASP A 8 -8.27 -2.60 21.37
CA ASP A 8 -7.49 -1.82 22.32
C ASP A 8 -7.68 -2.35 23.75
N VAL A 9 -6.62 -2.21 24.54
CA VAL A 9 -6.58 -2.50 25.97
C VAL A 9 -7.59 -1.64 26.73
N ARG A 10 -8.13 -2.18 27.82
CA ARG A 10 -8.98 -1.46 28.79
C ARG A 10 -8.35 -1.56 30.17
N ALA A 11 -8.71 -0.65 31.07
CA ALA A 11 -8.21 -0.65 32.44
C ALA A 11 -8.42 -2.01 33.15
N ALA A 12 -9.54 -2.69 32.89
CA ALA A 12 -9.84 -4.01 33.45
C ALA A 12 -8.95 -5.15 32.92
N ASP A 13 -8.27 -4.96 31.79
CA ASP A 13 -7.37 -5.97 31.22
C ASP A 13 -5.99 -5.98 31.88
N VAL A 14 -5.56 -4.85 32.48
CA VAL A 14 -4.20 -4.71 33.04
C VAL A 14 -3.88 -5.81 34.07
N PRO A 15 -4.74 -6.09 35.08
CA PRO A 15 -4.48 -7.17 36.03
C PRO A 15 -4.45 -8.56 35.38
N LEU A 16 -5.22 -8.78 34.30
CA LEU A 16 -5.25 -10.05 33.58
C LEU A 16 -3.94 -10.29 32.82
N ILE A 17 -3.41 -9.23 32.20
CA ILE A 17 -2.12 -9.27 31.50
C ILE A 17 -1.00 -9.55 32.51
N ASP A 18 -0.96 -8.82 33.63
CA ASP A 18 0.02 -9.01 34.70
C ASP A 18 0.03 -10.46 35.21
N ALA A 19 -1.15 -11.01 35.52
CA ALA A 19 -1.28 -12.39 35.99
C ALA A 19 -0.81 -13.41 34.94
N ALA A 20 -1.15 -13.19 33.66
CA ALA A 20 -0.78 -14.08 32.57
C ALA A 20 0.73 -14.07 32.30
N ILE A 21 1.38 -12.89 32.27
CA ILE A 21 2.83 -12.76 32.11
C ILE A 21 3.57 -13.43 33.27
N LYS A 22 3.13 -13.19 34.51
CA LYS A 22 3.72 -13.82 35.70
C LYS A 22 3.61 -15.35 35.65
N SER A 23 2.49 -15.89 35.15
CA SER A 23 2.30 -17.35 35.01
C SER A 23 3.24 -17.99 33.99
N MET A 24 3.74 -17.22 33.02
CA MET A 24 4.76 -17.68 32.05
C MET A 24 6.18 -17.64 32.61
N GLY A 25 6.37 -17.21 33.87
CA GLY A 25 7.67 -17.07 34.50
C GLY A 25 8.45 -15.82 34.07
N TRP A 26 7.83 -14.91 33.32
CA TRP A 26 8.44 -13.64 32.92
C TRP A 26 8.23 -12.61 34.03
N GLN A 27 9.33 -12.02 34.50
CA GLN A 27 9.29 -10.98 35.52
C GLN A 27 9.35 -9.60 34.86
N ARG A 28 8.33 -8.78 35.12
CA ARG A 28 8.28 -7.36 34.75
C ARG A 28 8.33 -6.52 36.02
N PRO A 29 8.84 -5.27 35.97
CA PRO A 29 8.73 -4.33 37.09
C PRO A 29 7.28 -4.16 37.55
N GLU A 30 7.08 -3.92 38.83
CA GLU A 30 5.74 -3.65 39.38
C GLU A 30 5.12 -2.43 38.69
N GLY A 31 3.83 -2.54 38.31
CA GLY A 31 3.11 -1.46 37.63
C GLY A 31 3.51 -1.25 36.16
N HIS A 32 4.30 -2.16 35.56
CA HIS A 32 4.70 -2.06 34.16
C HIS A 32 3.51 -1.86 33.21
N PHE A 33 2.52 -2.77 33.25
CA PHE A 33 1.36 -2.65 32.35
C PHE A 33 0.42 -1.51 32.71
N GLY A 34 0.43 -1.03 33.96
CA GLY A 34 -0.25 0.22 34.34
C GLY A 34 0.37 1.43 33.64
N THR A 35 1.70 1.49 33.58
CA THR A 35 2.43 2.53 32.82
C THR A 35 2.12 2.42 31.32
N VAL A 36 2.17 1.21 30.75
CA VAL A 36 1.86 0.97 29.33
C VAL A 36 0.41 1.39 29.00
N PHE A 37 -0.56 1.08 29.86
CA PHE A 37 -1.94 1.52 29.70
C PHE A 37 -2.04 3.06 29.71
N ALA A 38 -1.36 3.73 30.65
CA ALA A 38 -1.35 5.19 30.70
C ALA A 38 -0.69 5.83 29.46
N GLN A 39 0.34 5.21 28.89
CA GLN A 39 0.93 5.64 27.61
C GLN A 39 -0.06 5.52 26.46
N ALA A 40 -0.86 4.43 26.43
CA ALA A 40 -1.89 4.23 25.43
C ALA A 40 -3.01 5.29 25.54
N GLU A 41 -3.45 5.61 26.76
CA GLU A 41 -4.43 6.67 27.03
C GLU A 41 -3.94 8.07 26.58
N ARG A 42 -2.63 8.31 26.67
CA ARG A 42 -2.01 9.55 26.17
C ARG A 42 -1.77 9.55 24.65
N GLY A 43 -2.01 8.43 23.97
CA GLY A 43 -1.78 8.27 22.53
C GLY A 43 -0.30 8.16 22.12
N GLU A 44 0.61 7.98 23.09
CA GLU A 44 2.06 7.79 22.85
C GLU A 44 2.33 6.43 22.20
N ILE A 45 1.46 5.46 22.46
CA ILE A 45 1.48 4.13 21.87
C ILE A 45 0.06 3.70 21.49
N ARG A 46 -0.06 2.65 20.68
CA ARG A 46 -1.28 1.83 20.62
C ARG A 46 -1.01 0.51 21.32
N PHE A 47 -1.90 0.08 22.21
CA PHE A 47 -1.75 -1.17 22.93
C PHE A 47 -2.95 -2.08 22.66
N LEU A 48 -2.71 -3.14 21.89
CA LEU A 48 -3.73 -4.07 21.45
C LEU A 48 -3.64 -5.37 22.24
N ILE A 49 -4.81 -5.94 22.53
CA ILE A 49 -4.92 -7.28 23.08
C ILE A 49 -5.75 -8.18 22.18
N VAL A 50 -5.49 -9.48 22.28
CA VAL A 50 -6.28 -10.54 21.65
C VAL A 50 -7.05 -11.27 22.72
N THR A 51 -8.34 -11.49 22.46
CA THR A 51 -9.23 -12.28 23.32
C THR A 51 -9.84 -13.44 22.56
N THR A 52 -10.12 -14.55 23.24
CA THR A 52 -10.91 -15.66 22.70
C THR A 52 -12.38 -15.27 22.56
N ALA A 53 -13.18 -16.07 21.86
CA ALA A 53 -14.64 -15.90 21.83
C ALA A 53 -15.30 -15.97 23.22
N ALA A 54 -14.66 -16.65 24.19
CA ALA A 54 -15.10 -16.70 25.59
C ALA A 54 -14.65 -15.47 26.41
N GLY A 55 -13.86 -14.57 25.81
CA GLY A 55 -13.34 -13.37 26.46
C GLY A 55 -11.98 -13.55 27.14
N ASP A 56 -11.37 -14.73 27.07
CA ASP A 56 -10.08 -15.00 27.70
C ASP A 56 -8.97 -14.23 27.01
N TYR A 57 -8.05 -13.68 27.79
CA TYR A 57 -6.85 -13.04 27.28
C TYR A 57 -5.93 -14.07 26.58
N ALA A 58 -5.53 -13.78 25.34
CA ALA A 58 -4.74 -14.68 24.49
C ALA A 58 -3.36 -14.13 24.11
N GLY A 59 -3.17 -12.82 24.17
CA GLY A 59 -1.92 -12.16 23.79
C GLY A 59 -2.07 -10.64 23.68
N HIS A 60 -0.96 -9.94 23.49
CA HIS A 60 -0.92 -8.51 23.29
C HIS A 60 0.25 -8.08 22.40
N GLY A 61 0.22 -6.82 21.96
CA GLY A 61 1.33 -6.15 21.32
C GLY A 61 1.11 -4.65 21.34
N LYS A 62 2.19 -3.87 21.34
CA LYS A 62 2.10 -2.41 21.27
C LYS A 62 2.84 -1.84 20.07
N LEU A 63 2.29 -0.78 19.51
CA LEU A 63 2.92 0.05 18.49
C LEU A 63 3.40 1.33 19.17
N VAL A 64 4.71 1.57 19.14
CA VAL A 64 5.35 2.75 19.71
C VAL A 64 5.62 3.74 18.59
N TRP A 65 5.05 4.95 18.68
CA TRP A 65 5.19 5.97 17.62
C TRP A 65 6.59 6.58 17.54
N SER A 66 7.29 6.65 18.66
CA SER A 66 8.65 7.21 18.76
C SER A 66 9.53 6.29 19.61
N PRO A 67 10.01 5.17 19.05
CA PRO A 67 10.80 4.18 19.79
C PRO A 67 12.19 4.70 20.19
N GLY A 68 12.82 4.03 21.16
CA GLY A 68 14.17 4.37 21.66
C GLY A 68 15.30 4.10 20.66
N HIS A 69 15.10 3.12 19.78
CA HIS A 69 16.16 2.64 18.90
C HIS A 69 16.66 3.74 17.92
N PRO A 70 17.98 4.01 17.83
CA PRO A 70 18.52 5.14 17.06
C PRO A 70 18.12 5.18 15.59
N TYR A 71 18.06 4.00 14.95
CA TYR A 71 17.65 3.92 13.54
C TYR A 71 16.20 4.34 13.34
N PHE A 72 15.30 3.88 14.21
CA PHE A 72 13.88 4.19 14.09
C PHE A 72 13.61 5.67 14.41
N GLN A 73 14.30 6.24 15.40
CA GLN A 73 14.23 7.68 15.68
C GLN A 73 14.67 8.53 14.49
N THR A 74 15.85 8.21 13.93
CA THR A 74 16.43 8.98 12.82
C THR A 74 15.52 8.99 11.58
N HIS A 75 14.80 7.89 11.34
CA HIS A 75 13.94 7.72 10.16
C HIS A 75 12.45 7.95 10.44
N GLY A 76 12.06 8.28 11.68
CA GLY A 76 10.65 8.47 12.06
C GLY A 76 9.80 7.21 11.91
N ILE A 77 10.37 6.02 12.12
CA ILE A 77 9.69 4.73 11.92
C ILE A 77 9.07 4.27 13.24
N PRO A 78 7.75 3.99 13.30
CA PRO A 78 7.13 3.43 14.49
C PRO A 78 7.50 1.94 14.64
N GLU A 79 7.50 1.42 15.87
CA GLU A 79 7.97 0.07 16.18
C GLU A 79 6.91 -0.80 16.86
N ILE A 80 6.78 -2.06 16.43
CA ILE A 80 6.08 -3.08 17.20
C ILE A 80 7.00 -3.55 18.35
N GLN A 81 6.52 -3.38 19.58
CA GLN A 81 7.20 -3.86 20.79
C GLN A 81 6.28 -4.77 21.61
N ASP A 82 6.89 -5.54 22.52
CA ASP A 82 6.19 -6.38 23.51
C ASP A 82 5.14 -7.31 22.87
N LEU A 83 5.50 -8.00 21.79
CA LEU A 83 4.59 -8.88 21.06
C LEU A 83 4.53 -10.26 21.75
N VAL A 84 3.39 -10.55 22.37
CA VAL A 84 3.19 -11.75 23.19
C VAL A 84 1.97 -12.54 22.73
N ALA A 85 2.16 -13.85 22.56
CA ALA A 85 1.08 -14.83 22.43
C ALA A 85 1.25 -15.92 23.48
N LEU A 86 0.22 -16.13 24.30
CA LEU A 86 0.25 -17.14 25.36
C LEU A 86 0.48 -18.54 24.77
N SER A 87 1.24 -19.36 25.48
CA SER A 87 1.63 -20.72 25.07
C SER A 87 0.43 -21.57 24.61
N ALA A 88 -0.69 -21.48 25.33
CA ALA A 88 -1.94 -22.19 25.02
C ALA A 88 -2.55 -21.83 23.66
N TYR A 89 -2.25 -20.64 23.12
CA TYR A 89 -2.79 -20.13 21.85
C TYR A 89 -1.74 -19.97 20.75
N ARG A 90 -0.51 -20.49 20.96
CA ARG A 90 0.52 -20.49 19.92
C ARG A 90 0.10 -21.38 18.76
N ARG A 91 0.60 -21.04 17.56
CA ARG A 91 0.28 -21.71 16.28
C ARG A 91 -1.19 -21.62 15.85
N GLN A 92 -2.00 -20.78 16.50
CA GLN A 92 -3.40 -20.51 16.14
C GLN A 92 -3.60 -19.11 15.52
N GLY A 93 -2.52 -18.40 15.19
CA GLY A 93 -2.58 -17.11 14.49
C GLY A 93 -2.64 -15.86 15.39
N VAL A 94 -2.59 -15.98 16.73
CA VAL A 94 -2.66 -14.81 17.65
C VAL A 94 -1.60 -13.74 17.35
N ALA A 95 -0.32 -14.11 17.27
CA ALA A 95 0.75 -13.15 16.95
C ALA A 95 0.59 -12.57 15.54
N SER A 96 0.05 -13.35 14.61
CA SER A 96 -0.22 -12.90 13.23
C SER A 96 -1.33 -11.84 13.18
N LEU A 97 -2.42 -12.07 13.90
CA LEU A 97 -3.51 -11.10 14.05
C LEU A 97 -3.04 -9.79 14.69
N LEU A 98 -2.20 -9.87 15.73
CA LEU A 98 -1.61 -8.67 16.35
C LEU A 98 -0.77 -7.88 15.35
N VAL A 99 0.16 -8.54 14.67
CA VAL A 99 1.03 -7.89 13.69
C VAL A 99 0.21 -7.25 12.57
N GLU A 100 -0.81 -7.94 12.02
CA GLU A 100 -1.69 -7.37 10.99
C GLU A 100 -2.43 -6.11 11.46
N ASN A 101 -2.95 -6.11 12.69
CA ASN A 101 -3.66 -4.94 13.22
C ASN A 101 -2.69 -3.79 13.53
N LEU A 102 -1.49 -4.07 14.05
CA LEU A 102 -0.47 -3.05 14.32
C LEU A 102 0.10 -2.46 13.02
N GLU A 103 0.32 -3.28 11.99
CA GLU A 103 0.70 -2.84 10.65
C GLU A 103 -0.36 -1.91 10.05
N ALA A 104 -1.66 -2.26 10.16
CA ALA A 104 -2.75 -1.42 9.68
C ALA A 104 -2.80 -0.06 10.39
N LEU A 105 -2.60 -0.04 11.72
CA LEU A 105 -2.53 1.20 12.49
C LEU A 105 -1.33 2.06 12.13
N ALA A 106 -0.16 1.45 11.89
CA ALA A 106 1.03 2.19 11.46
C ALA A 106 0.85 2.80 10.06
N ALA A 107 0.15 2.09 9.16
CA ALA A 107 -0.14 2.55 7.80
C ALA A 107 -0.99 3.83 7.76
N GLU A 108 -1.75 4.14 8.83
CA GLU A 108 -2.50 5.39 8.95
C GLU A 108 -1.58 6.62 9.06
N ARG A 109 -0.32 6.45 9.51
CA ARG A 109 0.61 7.56 9.80
C ARG A 109 1.92 7.51 9.02
N GLY A 110 2.25 6.38 8.39
CA GLY A 110 3.51 6.20 7.69
C GLY A 110 3.49 5.03 6.71
N ASP A 111 4.56 4.87 5.97
CA ASP A 111 4.73 3.84 4.94
C ASP A 111 5.71 2.72 5.36
N GLN A 112 6.18 2.76 6.61
CA GLN A 112 7.12 1.80 7.17
C GLN A 112 6.77 1.47 8.62
N ILE A 113 7.16 0.27 9.04
CA ILE A 113 7.06 -0.17 10.43
C ILE A 113 8.30 -0.99 10.80
N GLY A 114 8.82 -0.73 12.00
CA GLY A 114 9.97 -1.40 12.58
C GLY A 114 9.58 -2.53 13.53
N ILE A 115 10.51 -3.46 13.72
CA ILE A 115 10.45 -4.44 14.80
C ILE A 115 11.86 -4.83 15.25
N GLY A 116 12.08 -4.89 16.56
CA GLY A 116 13.29 -5.40 17.19
C GLY A 116 13.08 -6.75 17.87
N PHE A 117 14.12 -7.58 17.93
CA PHE A 117 14.14 -8.80 18.75
C PHE A 117 15.56 -9.13 19.22
N ALA A 118 15.64 -9.86 20.33
CA ALA A 118 16.91 -10.33 20.85
C ALA A 118 17.49 -11.50 20.04
N LEU A 119 18.82 -11.66 20.09
CA LEU A 119 19.58 -12.59 19.27
C LEU A 119 19.93 -13.91 19.95
N TYR A 120 18.93 -14.60 20.51
CA TYR A 120 19.09 -15.98 21.01
C TYR A 120 17.89 -16.88 20.69
N GLY A 121 18.05 -18.17 20.93
CA GLY A 121 17.20 -19.24 20.37
C GLY A 121 15.69 -19.10 20.61
N ASP A 122 15.30 -18.51 21.74
CA ASP A 122 13.89 -18.34 22.14
C ASP A 122 13.12 -17.41 21.19
N TYR A 123 13.83 -16.50 20.53
CA TYR A 123 13.26 -15.57 19.54
C TYR A 123 13.22 -16.17 18.12
N GLY A 124 13.82 -17.33 17.87
CA GLY A 124 13.86 -17.97 16.55
C GLY A 124 12.49 -18.12 15.85
N PRO A 125 11.40 -18.50 16.54
CA PRO A 125 10.07 -18.51 15.95
C PRO A 125 9.59 -17.11 15.49
N ALA A 126 9.86 -16.07 16.27
CA ALA A 126 9.51 -14.69 15.94
C ALA A 126 10.32 -14.18 14.75
N GLN A 127 11.64 -14.42 14.74
CA GLN A 127 12.55 -14.10 13.64
C GLN A 127 12.03 -14.64 12.30
N ARG A 128 11.70 -15.94 12.26
CA ARG A 128 11.16 -16.59 11.05
C ARG A 128 9.81 -16.01 10.64
N MET A 129 8.96 -15.65 11.60
CA MET A 129 7.65 -15.06 11.32
C MET A 129 7.83 -13.69 10.66
N TYR A 130 8.67 -12.81 11.22
CA TYR A 130 8.88 -11.46 10.70
C TYR A 130 9.46 -11.49 9.28
N VAL A 131 10.50 -12.29 9.04
CA VAL A 131 11.11 -12.41 7.70
C VAL A 131 10.09 -12.90 6.67
N ARG A 132 9.26 -13.91 7.02
CA ARG A 132 8.20 -14.40 6.12
C ARG A 132 7.09 -13.40 5.85
N ARG A 133 6.94 -12.38 6.71
CA ARG A 133 5.98 -11.29 6.57
C ARG A 133 6.51 -10.09 5.78
N GLY A 134 7.74 -10.18 5.25
CA GLY A 134 8.35 -9.12 4.45
C GLY A 134 9.16 -8.11 5.25
N TYR A 135 9.46 -8.38 6.52
CA TYR A 135 10.42 -7.58 7.28
C TYR A 135 11.85 -7.89 6.82
N VAL A 136 12.61 -6.85 6.51
CA VAL A 136 13.97 -6.93 5.97
C VAL A 136 14.95 -6.25 6.95
N PRO A 137 16.16 -6.80 7.15
CA PRO A 137 17.19 -6.15 7.96
C PRO A 137 17.53 -4.76 7.44
N VAL A 138 17.69 -3.81 8.37
CA VAL A 138 18.00 -2.40 8.02
C VAL A 138 19.44 -2.17 7.58
N GLY A 139 20.32 -3.16 7.71
CA GLY A 139 21.71 -3.10 7.24
C GLY A 139 22.67 -2.34 8.16
N ILE A 140 22.38 -2.24 9.45
CA ILE A 140 23.25 -1.61 10.47
C ILE A 140 23.68 -2.64 11.54
N SER A 141 24.62 -2.26 12.40
CA SER A 141 25.00 -3.07 13.57
C SER A 141 23.81 -3.37 14.48
N VAL A 142 23.89 -4.49 15.20
CA VAL A 142 23.03 -4.75 16.36
C VAL A 142 23.14 -3.61 17.37
N SER A 143 22.09 -3.40 18.16
CA SER A 143 22.14 -2.48 19.29
C SER A 143 22.20 -3.25 20.61
N TYR A 144 22.82 -2.64 21.61
CA TYR A 144 22.78 -3.08 22.99
C TYR A 144 22.38 -1.87 23.85
N GLN A 145 21.27 -1.98 24.58
CA GLN A 145 20.71 -0.87 25.37
C GLN A 145 20.51 0.42 24.53
N ASP A 146 19.87 0.27 23.37
CA ASP A 146 19.61 1.35 22.41
C ASP A 146 20.87 2.05 21.86
N ARG A 147 22.06 1.44 21.98
CA ARG A 147 23.30 1.93 21.36
C ARG A 147 23.82 0.94 20.32
N LEU A 148 24.17 1.43 19.12
CA LEU A 148 24.79 0.60 18.09
C LEU A 148 26.14 0.03 18.56
N VAL A 149 26.28 -1.29 18.48
CA VAL A 149 27.49 -2.02 18.86
C VAL A 149 28.55 -1.89 17.77
N GLN A 150 29.77 -1.53 18.15
CA GLN A 150 30.89 -1.43 17.20
C GLN A 150 31.58 -2.78 16.97
N PRO A 151 32.17 -3.01 15.79
CA PRO A 151 32.99 -4.19 15.55
C PRO A 151 34.09 -4.36 16.60
N GLY A 152 34.14 -5.54 17.22
CA GLY A 152 35.12 -5.87 18.26
C GLY A 152 34.66 -5.60 19.70
N GLU A 153 33.50 -4.97 19.92
CA GLU A 153 32.92 -4.85 21.25
C GLU A 153 32.41 -6.21 21.78
N THR A 154 32.49 -6.39 23.10
CA THR A 154 31.90 -7.52 23.81
C THR A 154 30.61 -7.06 24.48
N VAL A 155 29.50 -7.70 24.14
CA VAL A 155 28.18 -7.48 24.73
C VAL A 155 27.57 -8.82 25.12
N PRO A 156 26.81 -8.90 26.22
CA PRO A 156 26.10 -10.12 26.57
C PRO A 156 25.02 -10.43 25.53
N VAL A 157 24.77 -11.72 25.31
CA VAL A 157 23.66 -12.18 24.47
C VAL A 157 22.43 -12.35 25.37
N ASP A 158 21.69 -11.27 25.56
CA ASP A 158 20.48 -11.20 26.37
C ASP A 158 19.37 -10.40 25.65
N ASP A 159 18.32 -10.04 26.37
CA ASP A 159 17.17 -9.30 25.84
C ASP A 159 17.51 -7.89 25.33
N ASP A 160 18.64 -7.31 25.76
CA ASP A 160 19.07 -5.97 25.35
C ASP A 160 19.89 -6.00 24.05
N LEU A 161 20.40 -7.16 23.61
CA LEU A 161 21.09 -7.31 22.32
C LEU A 161 20.10 -7.46 21.16
N VAL A 162 19.71 -6.33 20.59
CA VAL A 162 18.60 -6.23 19.64
C VAL A 162 19.08 -6.16 18.18
N PHE A 163 18.45 -6.98 17.35
CA PHE A 163 18.50 -6.85 15.89
C PHE A 163 17.19 -6.32 15.37
N VAL A 164 17.25 -5.35 14.46
CA VAL A 164 16.07 -4.63 13.97
C VAL A 164 15.80 -4.89 12.50
N LEU A 165 14.53 -5.01 12.16
CA LEU A 165 14.01 -5.13 10.80
C LEU A 165 13.02 -4.01 10.52
N VAL A 166 12.82 -3.69 9.24
CA VAL A 166 11.75 -2.81 8.76
C VAL A 166 10.94 -3.52 7.69
N LYS A 167 9.65 -3.24 7.66
CA LYS A 167 8.74 -3.61 6.58
C LYS A 167 8.17 -2.35 5.95
N SER A 168 8.13 -2.30 4.62
CA SER A 168 7.32 -1.30 3.92
C SER A 168 5.85 -1.70 4.00
N LEU A 169 5.01 -0.74 4.36
CA LEU A 169 3.56 -0.88 4.44
C LEU A 169 2.86 -0.46 3.15
N ARG A 170 3.61 0.14 2.21
CA ARG A 170 3.13 0.32 0.84
C ARG A 170 3.24 -1.02 0.11
N PRO A 171 2.22 -1.43 -0.64
CA PRO A 171 2.34 -2.60 -1.49
C PRO A 171 3.46 -2.34 -2.51
N SER A 172 4.38 -3.29 -2.66
CA SER A 172 5.46 -3.20 -3.64
C SER A 172 4.91 -3.15 -5.06
N ALA A 173 5.68 -2.66 -6.04
CA ALA A 173 5.25 -2.66 -7.44
C ALA A 173 4.84 -4.07 -7.93
N ASP A 174 5.53 -5.11 -7.45
CA ASP A 174 5.24 -6.51 -7.74
C ASP A 174 3.95 -7.01 -7.04
N GLU A 175 3.66 -6.56 -5.82
CA GLU A 175 2.42 -6.89 -5.11
C GLU A 175 1.22 -6.15 -5.65
N ILE A 176 1.41 -4.87 -6.00
CA ILE A 176 0.45 -4.10 -6.79
C ILE A 176 0.16 -4.93 -8.04
N ALA A 177 1.17 -5.33 -8.83
CA ALA A 177 1.01 -6.11 -10.06
C ALA A 177 0.37 -7.51 -9.91
N ARG A 178 0.41 -8.15 -8.74
CA ARG A 178 -0.14 -9.51 -8.53
C ARG A 178 -1.66 -9.56 -8.42
N ASP A 179 -2.31 -8.46 -8.04
CA ASP A 179 -3.76 -8.28 -8.04
C ASP A 179 -4.25 -7.50 -9.26
N TRP A 180 -3.45 -7.46 -10.33
CA TRP A 180 -3.82 -6.76 -11.56
C TRP A 180 -4.79 -7.59 -12.39
N LEU A 181 -5.92 -6.98 -12.67
CA LEU A 181 -6.93 -7.49 -13.56
C LEU A 181 -6.54 -7.15 -15.00
N TRP A 182 -6.80 -8.09 -15.91
CA TRP A 182 -6.67 -7.83 -17.34
C TRP A 182 -7.95 -7.23 -17.88
N LEU A 183 -7.83 -6.06 -18.51
CA LEU A 183 -8.83 -5.50 -19.39
C LEU A 183 -8.46 -5.88 -20.84
N ASN A 184 -9.34 -6.63 -21.49
CA ASN A 184 -9.22 -6.96 -22.91
C ASN A 184 -10.36 -6.27 -23.65
N LEU A 185 -10.03 -5.43 -24.64
CA LEU A 185 -10.99 -4.69 -25.44
C LEU A 185 -10.79 -5.04 -26.92
N LEU A 186 -11.83 -4.79 -27.73
CA LEU A 186 -11.80 -5.01 -29.18
C LEU A 186 -11.29 -6.42 -29.52
N ASP A 187 -11.91 -7.44 -28.92
CA ASP A 187 -11.54 -8.85 -29.10
C ASP A 187 -10.05 -9.18 -28.85
N GLY A 188 -9.43 -8.46 -27.90
CA GLY A 188 -8.05 -8.68 -27.50
C GLY A 188 -7.03 -7.85 -28.29
N ALA A 189 -7.48 -7.03 -29.23
CA ALA A 189 -6.62 -6.08 -29.92
C ALA A 189 -6.03 -5.01 -29.01
N VAL A 190 -6.69 -4.73 -27.89
CA VAL A 190 -6.19 -3.84 -26.85
C VAL A 190 -6.18 -4.57 -25.53
N ARG A 191 -5.02 -4.61 -24.88
CA ARG A 191 -4.87 -5.20 -23.55
C ARG A 191 -4.24 -4.19 -22.61
N LEU A 192 -4.79 -4.10 -21.42
CA LEU A 192 -4.32 -3.23 -20.35
C LEU A 192 -4.43 -3.99 -19.04
N GLN A 193 -3.46 -3.83 -18.15
CA GLN A 193 -3.61 -4.28 -16.78
C GLN A 193 -3.93 -3.09 -15.86
N TYR A 194 -4.73 -3.35 -14.83
CA TYR A 194 -5.05 -2.36 -13.81
C TYR A 194 -5.26 -3.05 -12.45
N PRO A 195 -4.96 -2.41 -11.32
CA PRO A 195 -5.19 -3.02 -10.02
C PRO A 195 -6.67 -2.96 -9.64
N GLY A 196 -7.16 -3.95 -8.88
CA GLY A 196 -8.47 -3.86 -8.23
C GLY A 196 -8.54 -2.79 -7.13
N ARG A 197 -7.40 -2.38 -6.57
CA ARG A 197 -7.29 -1.33 -5.53
C ARG A 197 -6.06 -0.44 -5.75
N THR A 198 -6.16 0.84 -5.42
CA THR A 198 -5.02 1.76 -5.46
C THR A 198 -4.00 1.44 -4.34
N PRO A 199 -2.76 1.97 -4.39
CA PRO A 199 -1.79 1.84 -3.32
C PRO A 199 -2.30 2.31 -1.95
N ALA A 200 -3.12 3.35 -1.89
CA ALA A 200 -3.79 3.78 -0.66
C ALA A 200 -5.03 2.93 -0.28
N GLY A 201 -5.27 1.81 -0.97
CA GLY A 201 -6.30 0.82 -0.63
C GLY A 201 -7.70 1.13 -1.17
N HIS A 202 -7.89 2.20 -1.95
CA HIS A 202 -9.20 2.56 -2.50
C HIS A 202 -9.59 1.63 -3.67
N PRO A 203 -10.86 1.21 -3.78
CA PRO A 203 -11.30 0.37 -4.90
C PRO A 203 -11.20 1.12 -6.23
N VAL A 204 -10.77 0.40 -7.27
CA VAL A 204 -10.76 0.90 -8.65
C VAL A 204 -12.01 0.39 -9.36
N ASP A 205 -12.87 1.31 -9.78
CA ASP A 205 -14.06 1.02 -10.55
C ASP A 205 -13.73 1.06 -12.05
N LEU A 206 -14.09 0.00 -12.77
CA LEU A 206 -14.15 -0.03 -14.23
C LEU A 206 -15.59 0.22 -14.68
N THR A 207 -15.82 1.29 -15.46
CA THR A 207 -17.11 1.51 -16.12
C THR A 207 -16.95 1.49 -17.64
N CYS A 208 -17.82 0.74 -18.31
CA CYS A 208 -17.94 0.70 -19.77
C CYS A 208 -19.22 1.41 -20.20
N ARG A 209 -19.14 2.24 -21.24
CA ARG A 209 -20.29 2.89 -21.87
C ARG A 209 -20.20 2.74 -23.38
N GLU A 210 -21.30 2.33 -23.99
CA GLU A 210 -21.43 2.29 -25.45
C GLU A 210 -22.54 3.23 -25.90
N ARG A 211 -22.24 4.11 -26.86
CA ARG A 211 -23.22 5.02 -27.43
C ARG A 211 -22.84 5.43 -28.85
N GLY A 212 -23.75 5.19 -29.80
CA GLY A 212 -23.60 5.67 -31.17
C GLY A 212 -22.35 5.15 -31.90
N GLY A 213 -21.97 3.90 -31.65
CA GLY A 213 -20.76 3.29 -32.24
C GLY A 213 -19.45 3.67 -31.55
N ALA A 214 -19.50 4.44 -30.45
CA ALA A 214 -18.36 4.72 -29.60
C ALA A 214 -18.39 3.87 -28.33
N SER A 215 -17.24 3.31 -27.95
CA SER A 215 -17.05 2.58 -26.69
C SER A 215 -16.08 3.35 -25.81
N GLN A 216 -16.47 3.61 -24.57
CA GLN A 216 -15.70 4.36 -23.58
C GLN A 216 -15.49 3.52 -22.32
N PHE A 217 -14.24 3.43 -21.89
CA PHE A 217 -13.78 2.67 -20.74
C PHE A 217 -13.12 3.62 -19.75
N HIS A 218 -13.63 3.68 -18.52
CA HIS A 218 -13.09 4.51 -17.44
C HIS A 218 -12.63 3.66 -16.28
N LEU A 219 -11.41 3.91 -15.83
CA LEU A 219 -10.86 3.43 -14.56
C LEU A 219 -10.70 4.62 -13.63
N ILE A 220 -11.46 4.60 -12.54
CA ILE A 220 -11.46 5.66 -11.53
C ILE A 220 -11.43 5.05 -10.13
N SER A 221 -10.82 5.75 -9.18
CA SER A 221 -10.90 5.40 -7.77
C SER A 221 -11.76 6.42 -7.05
N ARG A 222 -12.87 5.99 -6.46
CA ARG A 222 -13.78 6.89 -5.76
C ARG A 222 -13.11 7.37 -4.48
N GLY A 223 -13.02 8.70 -4.32
CA GLY A 223 -12.42 9.32 -3.15
C GLY A 223 -10.89 9.45 -3.21
N SER A 224 -10.26 9.11 -4.33
CA SER A 224 -8.82 9.26 -4.55
C SER A 224 -8.51 9.90 -5.91
N GLN A 225 -7.39 10.62 -6.00
CA GLN A 225 -6.84 11.13 -7.27
C GLN A 225 -5.76 10.20 -7.86
N GLU A 226 -5.53 9.04 -7.23
CA GLU A 226 -4.50 8.08 -7.65
C GLU A 226 -4.79 7.48 -9.02
N ILE A 227 -6.04 7.42 -9.48
CA ILE A 227 -6.35 6.92 -10.82
C ILE A 227 -7.47 7.72 -11.49
N TYR A 228 -7.16 8.20 -12.68
CA TYR A 228 -8.14 8.68 -13.66
C TYR A 228 -7.58 8.26 -15.01
N PHE A 229 -8.15 7.22 -15.60
CA PHE A 229 -7.69 6.69 -16.88
C PHE A 229 -8.92 6.38 -17.73
N GLU A 230 -9.03 7.07 -18.87
CA GLU A 230 -10.12 6.92 -19.82
C GLU A 230 -9.56 6.50 -21.17
N LEU A 231 -10.07 5.39 -21.70
CA LEU A 231 -9.76 4.92 -23.04
C LEU A 231 -11.06 4.83 -23.83
N SER A 232 -11.13 5.51 -24.96
CA SER A 232 -12.32 5.56 -25.82
C SER A 232 -11.98 5.20 -27.26
N PHE A 233 -12.90 4.56 -27.95
CA PHE A 233 -12.81 4.23 -29.37
C PHE A 233 -14.04 4.78 -30.08
N TYR A 234 -13.80 5.57 -31.12
CA TYR A 234 -14.82 6.18 -31.96
C TYR A 234 -14.80 5.57 -33.35
N PRO A 235 -15.91 5.67 -34.11
CA PRO A 235 -15.90 5.38 -35.54
C PRO A 235 -14.74 6.13 -36.25
N PRO A 236 -14.20 5.57 -37.35
CA PRO A 236 -13.05 6.15 -38.03
C PRO A 236 -13.32 7.59 -38.47
N GLY A 237 -12.35 8.46 -38.24
CA GLY A 237 -12.37 9.82 -38.74
C GLY A 237 -11.02 10.52 -38.58
N PRO A 238 -10.84 11.68 -39.24
CA PRO A 238 -9.60 12.45 -39.10
C PRO A 238 -9.40 12.90 -37.65
N LEU A 239 -8.18 12.74 -37.12
CA LEU A 239 -7.83 13.18 -35.76
C LEU A 239 -8.12 14.67 -35.56
N ALA A 240 -7.90 15.50 -36.58
CA ALA A 240 -8.23 16.92 -36.55
C ALA A 240 -9.71 17.20 -36.25
N THR A 241 -10.63 16.40 -36.80
CA THR A 241 -12.07 16.51 -36.51
C THR A 241 -12.37 16.06 -35.08
N ALA A 242 -11.71 15.00 -34.62
CA ALA A 242 -11.87 14.51 -33.25
C ALA A 242 -11.37 15.50 -32.19
N TRP A 243 -10.24 16.16 -32.45
CA TRP A 243 -9.72 17.26 -31.65
C TRP A 243 -10.68 18.44 -31.61
N ALA A 244 -11.13 18.92 -32.77
CA ALA A 244 -12.07 20.04 -32.85
C ALA A 244 -13.37 19.75 -32.10
N GLY A 245 -13.89 18.52 -32.22
CA GLY A 245 -15.07 18.07 -31.47
C GLY A 245 -14.83 18.05 -29.96
N PHE A 246 -13.71 17.50 -29.51
CA PHE A 246 -13.39 17.42 -28.07
C PHE A 246 -13.13 18.79 -27.44
N GLN A 247 -12.33 19.62 -28.10
CA GLN A 247 -12.05 20.99 -27.66
C GLN A 247 -13.31 21.84 -27.69
N GLY A 248 -14.17 21.70 -28.71
CA GLY A 248 -15.46 22.36 -28.77
C GLY A 248 -16.38 21.96 -27.61
N ALA A 249 -16.50 20.67 -27.31
CA ALA A 249 -17.35 20.19 -26.23
C ALA A 249 -16.89 20.61 -24.83
N ASN A 250 -15.57 20.75 -24.62
CA ASN A 250 -15.00 21.06 -23.29
C ASN A 250 -14.55 22.53 -23.14
N GLY A 251 -14.41 23.26 -24.24
CA GLY A 251 -13.95 24.65 -24.27
C GLY A 251 -15.06 25.70 -24.26
N GLN A 252 -16.34 25.29 -24.40
CA GLN A 252 -17.49 26.21 -24.54
C GLN A 252 -17.63 27.26 -23.43
N ASN A 253 -17.11 27.00 -22.23
CA ASN A 253 -17.18 27.92 -21.09
C ASN A 253 -15.82 28.53 -20.69
N GLY A 254 -14.76 28.36 -21.49
CA GLY A 254 -13.42 28.91 -21.22
C GLY A 254 -12.71 28.36 -19.97
N ALA A 255 -13.33 27.41 -19.26
CA ALA A 255 -12.82 26.82 -18.03
C ALA A 255 -11.69 25.82 -18.26
N VAL A 256 -11.57 25.27 -19.47
CA VAL A 256 -10.52 24.31 -19.85
C VAL A 256 -9.58 24.97 -20.84
N LYS A 257 -8.27 24.96 -20.53
CA LYS A 257 -7.22 25.45 -21.41
C LYS A 257 -6.52 24.26 -22.06
N PHE A 258 -6.39 24.29 -23.38
CA PHE A 258 -5.68 23.29 -24.15
C PHE A 258 -4.31 23.84 -24.56
N GLY A 259 -3.26 23.06 -24.35
CA GLY A 259 -1.93 23.32 -24.89
C GLY A 259 -1.85 23.05 -26.40
N PRO A 260 -0.67 23.24 -27.02
CA PRO A 260 -0.47 22.85 -28.41
C PRO A 260 -0.69 21.34 -28.59
N ILE A 261 -1.11 20.96 -29.80
CA ILE A 261 -1.15 19.56 -30.21
C ILE A 261 0.25 19.20 -30.70
N GLU A 262 0.85 18.19 -30.10
CA GLU A 262 2.22 17.76 -30.38
C GLU A 262 2.24 16.30 -30.84
N PRO A 263 3.13 15.92 -31.78
CA PRO A 263 3.30 14.52 -32.14
C PRO A 263 3.96 13.73 -31.01
N GLY A 264 3.62 12.45 -30.88
CA GLY A 264 4.27 11.53 -29.96
C GLY A 264 3.72 10.12 -30.13
N THR A 265 3.66 9.35 -29.02
CA THR A 265 3.26 7.94 -29.09
C THR A 265 2.39 7.47 -27.93
N VAL A 266 1.60 6.41 -28.17
CA VAL A 266 0.89 5.62 -27.14
C VAL A 266 1.17 4.15 -27.41
N ALA A 267 1.80 3.45 -26.45
CA ALA A 267 2.16 2.04 -26.58
C ALA A 267 2.82 1.68 -27.93
N GLY A 268 3.68 2.57 -28.43
CA GLY A 268 4.41 2.41 -29.70
C GLY A 268 3.65 2.82 -30.97
N LEU A 269 2.36 3.19 -30.89
CA LEU A 269 1.63 3.77 -32.01
C LEU A 269 1.86 5.29 -32.10
N PRO A 270 1.99 5.86 -33.31
CA PRO A 270 1.93 7.30 -33.51
C PRO A 270 0.65 7.90 -32.91
N ALA A 271 0.79 9.02 -32.22
CA ALA A 271 -0.31 9.71 -31.58
C ALA A 271 -0.11 11.23 -31.65
N GLU A 272 -1.20 11.97 -31.53
CA GLU A 272 -1.23 13.39 -31.26
C GLU A 272 -1.55 13.61 -29.78
N LEU A 273 -0.82 14.49 -29.11
CA LEU A 273 -0.90 14.71 -27.67
C LEU A 273 -1.29 16.16 -27.39
N CYS A 274 -2.09 16.37 -26.37
CA CYS A 274 -2.41 17.71 -25.88
C CYS A 274 -2.55 17.67 -24.35
N GLN A 275 -1.86 18.57 -23.67
CA GLN A 275 -2.09 18.82 -22.26
C GLN A 275 -3.31 19.73 -22.08
N ALA A 276 -4.26 19.32 -21.25
CA ALA A 276 -5.43 20.10 -20.89
C ALA A 276 -5.44 20.44 -19.39
N THR A 277 -5.59 21.73 -19.10
CA THR A 277 -5.73 22.25 -17.75
C THR A 277 -7.20 22.58 -17.50
N PHE A 278 -7.84 21.78 -16.63
CA PHE A 278 -9.18 22.01 -16.10
C PHE A 278 -9.07 22.83 -14.80
N PRO A 279 -10.16 23.43 -14.29
CA PRO A 279 -10.10 24.30 -13.11
C PRO A 279 -9.48 23.66 -11.85
N ASP A 280 -9.69 22.36 -11.67
CA ASP A 280 -9.29 21.60 -10.48
C ASP A 280 -8.20 20.55 -10.76
N LYS A 281 -7.78 20.37 -12.02
CA LYS A 281 -6.95 19.23 -12.43
C LYS A 281 -6.28 19.41 -13.78
N GLU A 282 -5.23 18.61 -14.01
CA GLU A 282 -4.58 18.49 -15.31
C GLU A 282 -4.82 17.10 -15.91
N ARG A 283 -4.92 17.04 -17.23
CA ARG A 283 -5.03 15.80 -17.99
C ARG A 283 -4.11 15.84 -19.19
N LEU A 284 -3.54 14.68 -19.53
CA LEU A 284 -2.89 14.47 -20.80
C LEU A 284 -3.84 13.68 -21.70
N ILE A 285 -4.07 14.17 -22.91
CA ILE A 285 -5.00 13.60 -23.88
C ILE A 285 -4.18 13.15 -25.07
N HIS A 286 -4.38 11.92 -25.52
CA HIS A 286 -3.76 11.37 -26.70
C HIS A 286 -4.85 10.92 -27.66
N TYR A 287 -4.72 11.28 -28.92
CA TYR A 287 -5.50 10.74 -30.03
C TYR A 287 -4.59 9.91 -30.92
N PHE A 288 -5.08 8.77 -31.38
CA PHE A 288 -4.32 7.84 -32.22
C PHE A 288 -5.27 7.03 -33.09
N ASP A 289 -4.78 6.57 -34.23
CA ASP A 289 -5.52 5.65 -35.09
C ASP A 289 -5.21 4.20 -34.69
N LEU A 290 -6.26 3.40 -34.53
CA LEU A 290 -6.14 1.97 -34.24
C LEU A 290 -7.20 1.20 -35.01
N MET A 291 -6.79 0.37 -35.97
CA MET A 291 -7.69 -0.59 -36.63
C MET A 291 -8.95 0.03 -37.26
N GLY A 292 -8.83 1.22 -37.84
CA GLY A 292 -9.99 1.94 -38.37
C GLY A 292 -10.92 2.50 -37.30
N TYR A 293 -10.44 2.68 -36.07
CA TYR A 293 -11.07 3.48 -35.02
C TYR A 293 -10.19 4.69 -34.72
N THR A 294 -10.84 5.80 -34.35
CA THR A 294 -10.15 6.91 -33.72
C THR A 294 -10.12 6.65 -32.21
N GLY A 295 -8.95 6.31 -31.69
CA GLY A 295 -8.69 6.08 -30.28
C GLY A 295 -8.44 7.38 -29.53
N ARG A 296 -8.95 7.48 -28.30
CA ARG A 296 -8.64 8.56 -27.37
C ARG A 296 -8.26 8.01 -26.01
N LEU A 297 -7.11 8.43 -25.50
CA LEU A 297 -6.66 8.15 -24.15
C LEU A 297 -6.61 9.47 -23.36
N ILE A 298 -7.20 9.50 -22.16
CA ILE A 298 -7.12 10.63 -21.23
C ILE A 298 -6.67 10.12 -19.88
N PHE A 299 -5.63 10.71 -19.30
CA PHE A 299 -5.17 10.32 -17.98
C PHE A 299 -4.63 11.50 -17.16
N ASN A 300 -4.58 11.34 -15.83
CA ASN A 300 -3.86 12.24 -14.93
C ASN A 300 -2.34 12.00 -15.07
N PRO A 301 -1.56 12.96 -15.62
CA PRO A 301 -0.12 12.79 -15.84
C PRO A 301 0.70 12.80 -14.53
N ARG A 302 0.11 13.31 -13.43
CA ARG A 302 0.77 13.37 -12.12
C ARG A 302 0.58 12.10 -11.29
N SER A 303 -0.16 11.11 -11.79
CA SER A 303 -0.36 9.84 -11.10
C SER A 303 0.67 8.79 -11.55
N ASP A 304 1.42 8.27 -10.59
CA ASP A 304 2.36 7.16 -10.81
C ASP A 304 1.63 5.89 -11.25
N LEU A 305 0.44 5.66 -10.68
CA LEU A 305 -0.39 4.53 -11.02
C LEU A 305 -0.87 4.59 -12.47
N ASN A 306 -1.29 5.76 -12.96
CA ASN A 306 -1.65 5.95 -14.35
C ASN A 306 -0.47 5.70 -15.30
N ARG A 307 0.74 6.14 -14.94
CA ARG A 307 1.95 5.85 -15.72
C ARG A 307 2.24 4.36 -15.76
N LEU A 308 2.04 3.65 -14.64
CA LEU A 308 2.18 2.20 -14.59
C LEU A 308 1.12 1.50 -15.46
N LEU A 309 -0.15 1.89 -15.38
CA LEU A 309 -1.22 1.40 -16.26
C LEU A 309 -0.82 1.56 -17.72
N LEU A 310 -0.43 2.78 -18.11
CA LEU A 310 -0.02 3.08 -19.48
C LEU A 310 1.14 2.20 -19.95
N SER A 311 2.09 1.85 -19.08
CA SER A 311 3.21 0.96 -19.43
C SER A 311 2.78 -0.48 -19.74
N THR A 312 1.60 -0.90 -19.27
CA THR A 312 1.02 -2.22 -19.55
C THR A 312 0.06 -2.21 -20.74
N LEU A 313 -0.28 -1.03 -21.26
CA LEU A 313 -1.14 -0.91 -22.43
C LEU A 313 -0.41 -1.48 -23.64
N THR A 314 -1.02 -2.46 -24.29
CA THR A 314 -0.51 -3.08 -25.50
C THR A 314 -1.58 -3.13 -26.57
N PHE A 315 -1.14 -2.92 -27.80
CA PHE A 315 -1.94 -3.08 -29.00
C PHE A 315 -1.44 -4.31 -29.76
N ALA A 316 -2.36 -5.17 -30.19
CA ALA A 316 -2.00 -6.40 -30.89
C ALA A 316 -1.25 -6.09 -32.21
N PRO A 317 -0.15 -6.80 -32.51
CA PRO A 317 0.71 -6.49 -33.65
C PRO A 317 0.09 -6.81 -35.02
N GLU A 318 -0.96 -7.62 -35.09
CA GLU A 318 -1.50 -8.16 -36.37
C GLU A 318 -2.26 -7.14 -37.23
N LEU A 319 -2.44 -5.89 -36.79
CA LEU A 319 -3.29 -4.92 -37.48
C LEU A 319 -2.69 -3.51 -37.50
N ARG A 320 -1.37 -3.41 -37.74
CA ARG A 320 -0.75 -2.14 -38.18
C ARG A 320 -1.29 -1.80 -39.57
N PRO A 321 -1.58 -0.52 -39.90
CA PRO A 321 -1.88 -0.14 -41.26
C PRO A 321 -0.71 -0.60 -42.15
N THR A 322 -1.00 -1.42 -43.16
CA THR A 322 -0.05 -1.66 -44.24
C THR A 322 0.29 -0.31 -44.85
N GLU A 323 1.57 0.07 -44.80
CA GLU A 323 2.09 1.19 -45.58
C GLU A 323 1.73 0.96 -47.04
N SER A 324 0.85 1.82 -47.58
CA SER A 324 0.48 1.87 -49.00
C SER A 324 1.25 2.98 -49.69
#